data_AF-A0A9N9BQJ6-F1
#
_entry.id   AF-A0A9N9BQJ6-F1
#
_cell.length_a   1.000
_cell.length_b   1.000
_cell.length_c   1.000
_cell.angle_alpha   90.00
_cell.angle_beta   90.00
_cell.angle_gamma   90.00
#
_symmetry.space_group_name_H-M   'P 1'
#
loop_
_entity.id
_entity.type
_entity.pdbx_description
1 polymer ?
#
loop_
_entity_poly.entity_id
_entity_poly.type
_entity_poly.pdbx_seq_one_letter_code
_entity_poly.pdbx_strand_id
1 'polypeptide(L)'
;RIPYEEGPQTDDDDVVPFAHRDIKPGNILLSDDMQTPILMDFGSLIRARIKIHNRNSALMQQDLAESNSTMPYRAPELFDVKTNTDLTEKVDIWSLGCTLYAMAYGVSPFEHSINEQGGSIKLAVLNNQFKFPENDTYSQDFRDLVSFILKVDPKERPDIHKVIERVDILIEQLNQ
;
A
#
# COMPACT_ATOMS: atom_id res chain seq x y z
N ARG A 1 -2.08 -26.15 -1.54
CA ARG A 1 -2.60 -25.98 -2.92
C ARG A 1 -4.08 -25.65 -2.78
N ILE A 2 -4.44 -24.37 -2.82
CA ILE A 2 -5.84 -23.93 -2.70
C ILE A 2 -6.55 -24.29 -4.01
N PRO A 3 -7.79 -24.82 -4.00
CA PRO A 3 -8.54 -25.08 -5.23
C PRO A 3 -8.80 -23.77 -5.97
N TYR A 4 -8.52 -23.75 -7.26
CA TYR A 4 -8.92 -22.67 -8.15
C TYR A 4 -10.43 -22.84 -8.39
N GLU A 5 -11.26 -22.05 -7.71
CA GLU A 5 -12.67 -21.90 -8.09
C GLU A 5 -12.74 -20.82 -9.17
N GLU A 6 -13.18 -21.21 -10.37
CA GLU A 6 -13.44 -20.28 -11.46
C GLU A 6 -14.56 -19.33 -11.04
N GLY A 7 -14.20 -18.08 -10.75
CA GLY A 7 -15.16 -16.99 -10.56
C GLY A 7 -15.95 -16.72 -11.85
N PRO A 8 -17.09 -16.00 -11.75
CA PRO A 8 -17.96 -15.77 -12.90
C PRO A 8 -17.21 -15.08 -14.04
N GLN A 9 -17.34 -15.64 -15.25
CA GLN A 9 -16.91 -15.02 -16.50
C GLN A 9 -17.63 -13.67 -16.63
N THR A 10 -16.88 -12.59 -16.49
CA THR A 10 -17.33 -11.24 -16.85
C THR A 10 -16.96 -11.01 -18.30
N ASP A 11 -17.94 -10.61 -19.11
CA ASP A 11 -17.74 -10.09 -20.47
C ASP A 11 -16.94 -8.79 -20.40
N ASP A 12 -15.61 -8.89 -20.42
CA ASP A 12 -14.68 -7.84 -20.86
C ASP A 12 -13.29 -8.48 -21.04
N ASP A 13 -12.65 -8.26 -22.19
CA ASP A 13 -11.26 -8.67 -22.50
C ASP A 13 -10.22 -7.89 -21.66
N ASP A 14 -10.64 -7.29 -20.54
CA ASP A 14 -9.82 -6.46 -19.67
C ASP A 14 -8.96 -7.35 -18.75
N VAL A 15 -7.65 -7.27 -18.96
CA VAL A 15 -6.65 -7.91 -18.11
C VAL A 15 -6.78 -7.36 -16.68
N VAL A 16 -7.25 -8.19 -15.76
CA VAL A 16 -7.32 -7.84 -14.33
C VAL A 16 -5.90 -7.81 -13.76
N PRO A 17 -5.44 -6.68 -13.17
CA PRO A 17 -4.11 -6.59 -12.60
C PRO A 17 -3.99 -7.47 -11.34
N PHE A 18 -2.75 -7.76 -10.95
CA PHE A 18 -2.47 -8.40 -9.66
C PHE A 18 -2.09 -7.33 -8.62
N ALA A 19 -2.49 -7.58 -7.36
CA ALA A 19 -2.02 -6.84 -6.20
C ALA A 19 -0.97 -7.68 -5.45
N HIS A 20 0.19 -7.09 -5.16
CA HIS A 20 1.30 -7.72 -4.46
C HIS A 20 0.99 -7.98 -2.98
N ARG A 21 0.25 -7.06 -2.32
CA ARG A 21 -0.19 -7.14 -0.91
C ARG A 21 0.91 -7.21 0.15
N ASP A 22 2.17 -7.03 -0.22
CA ASP A 22 3.29 -6.99 0.72
C ASP A 22 4.44 -6.11 0.23
N ILE A 23 4.12 -4.95 -0.35
CA ILE A 23 5.12 -3.94 -0.72
C ILE A 23 5.67 -3.31 0.56
N LYS A 24 6.97 -3.46 0.78
CA LYS A 24 7.73 -2.94 1.92
C LYS A 24 9.21 -2.84 1.52
N PRO A 25 10.04 -2.06 2.23
CA PRO A 25 11.47 -1.96 1.91
C PRO A 25 12.16 -3.33 1.83
N GLY A 26 11.80 -4.26 2.71
CA GLY A 26 12.38 -5.61 2.73
C GLY A 26 12.08 -6.48 1.50
N ASN A 27 11.10 -6.11 0.67
CA ASN A 27 10.74 -6.80 -0.57
C ASN A 27 11.19 -6.03 -1.83
N ILE A 28 12.06 -5.02 -1.67
CA ILE A 28 12.68 -4.30 -2.78
C ILE A 28 14.18 -4.53 -2.69
N LEU A 29 14.71 -5.29 -3.64
CA LEU A 29 16.15 -5.50 -3.80
C LEU A 29 16.75 -4.40 -4.67
N LEU A 30 18.06 -4.24 -4.59
CA LEU A 30 18.83 -3.52 -5.60
C LEU A 30 19.52 -4.55 -6.49
N SER A 31 19.51 -4.32 -7.80
CA SER A 31 20.31 -5.07 -8.76
C SER A 31 21.81 -4.99 -8.44
N ASP A 32 22.61 -5.85 -9.08
CA ASP A 32 24.07 -5.90 -8.89
C ASP A 32 24.77 -4.56 -9.17
N ASP A 33 24.19 -3.73 -10.04
CA ASP A 33 24.69 -2.37 -10.34
C ASP A 33 24.30 -1.33 -9.28
N MET A 34 23.49 -1.71 -8.28
CA MET A 34 22.94 -0.86 -7.23
C MET A 34 22.01 0.27 -7.70
N GLN A 35 21.59 0.25 -8.98
CA GLN A 35 20.80 1.32 -9.59
C GLN A 35 19.33 0.97 -9.79
N THR A 36 19.02 -0.30 -10.05
CA THR A 36 17.66 -0.72 -10.41
C THR A 36 16.97 -1.39 -9.20
N PRO A 37 15.88 -0.81 -8.67
CA PRO A 37 15.08 -1.50 -7.67
C PRO A 37 14.31 -2.67 -8.30
N ILE A 38 14.38 -3.84 -7.67
CA ILE A 38 13.71 -5.07 -8.10
C ILE A 38 12.71 -5.49 -7.02
N LEU A 39 11.43 -5.53 -7.38
CA LEU A 39 10.38 -6.06 -6.51
C LEU A 39 10.49 -7.59 -6.42
N MET A 40 10.42 -8.13 -5.20
CA MET A 40 10.51 -9.57 -4.93
C MET A 40 9.38 -10.04 -4.01
N ASP A 41 9.33 -11.36 -3.79
CA ASP A 41 8.38 -12.03 -2.89
C ASP A 41 6.89 -11.90 -3.30
N PHE A 42 6.55 -12.56 -4.40
CA PHE A 42 5.19 -12.65 -4.92
C PHE A 42 4.32 -13.71 -4.19
N GLY A 43 4.73 -14.16 -2.98
CA GLY A 43 3.99 -15.17 -2.21
C GLY A 43 2.58 -14.73 -1.79
N SER A 44 2.39 -13.42 -1.66
CA SER A 44 1.12 -12.77 -1.26
C SER A 44 0.26 -12.29 -2.44
N LEU A 45 0.72 -12.53 -3.67
CA LEU A 45 0.10 -12.04 -4.89
C LEU A 45 -1.31 -12.61 -5.08
N ILE A 46 -2.26 -11.74 -5.41
CA ILE A 46 -3.64 -12.12 -5.75
C ILE A 46 -4.18 -11.20 -6.85
N ARG A 47 -5.15 -11.68 -7.63
CA ARG A 47 -5.88 -10.82 -8.57
C ARG A 47 -6.52 -9.65 -7.81
N ALA A 48 -6.34 -8.45 -8.32
CA ALA A 48 -6.99 -7.25 -7.80
C ALA A 48 -8.46 -7.19 -8.24
N ARG A 49 -9.12 -6.06 -7.93
CA ARG A 49 -10.52 -5.76 -8.31
C ARG A 49 -11.52 -6.81 -7.80
N ILE A 50 -11.35 -7.21 -6.54
CA ILE A 50 -12.20 -8.20 -5.87
C ILE A 50 -13.43 -7.49 -5.31
N LYS A 51 -14.62 -7.87 -5.79
CA LYS A 51 -15.90 -7.39 -5.26
C LYS A 51 -16.28 -8.17 -4.00
N ILE A 52 -16.60 -7.47 -2.92
CA ILE A 52 -16.98 -8.08 -1.63
C ILE A 52 -18.50 -8.14 -1.53
N HIS A 53 -19.09 -9.28 -1.90
CA HIS A 53 -20.55 -9.42 -1.96
C HIS A 53 -21.22 -9.70 -0.62
N ASN A 54 -20.52 -10.36 0.30
CA ASN A 54 -21.11 -10.81 1.55
C ASN A 54 -20.07 -10.90 2.68
N ARG A 55 -20.56 -11.10 3.90
CA ARG A 55 -19.72 -11.12 5.10
C ARG A 55 -18.67 -12.24 5.07
N ASN A 56 -18.96 -13.40 4.48
CA ASN A 56 -17.99 -14.48 4.38
C ASN A 56 -16.83 -14.10 3.45
N SER A 57 -17.11 -13.49 2.30
CA SER A 57 -16.07 -12.98 1.39
C SER A 57 -15.23 -11.87 2.05
N ALA A 58 -15.86 -11.04 2.88
CA ALA A 58 -15.17 -9.99 3.63
C ALA A 58 -14.18 -10.58 4.64
N LEU A 59 -14.65 -11.53 5.48
CA LEU A 59 -13.82 -12.20 6.48
C LEU A 59 -12.67 -12.96 5.84
N MET A 60 -12.93 -13.69 4.74
CA MET A 60 -11.89 -14.41 4.00
C MET A 60 -10.78 -13.46 3.49
N GLN A 61 -11.15 -12.30 2.93
CA GLN A 61 -10.16 -11.33 2.47
C GLN A 61 -9.39 -10.67 3.62
N GLN A 62 -10.05 -10.45 4.76
CA GLN A 62 -9.40 -9.94 5.97
C GLN A 62 -8.40 -10.96 6.53
N ASP A 63 -8.79 -12.23 6.69
CA ASP A 63 -7.90 -13.31 7.16
C ASP A 63 -6.69 -13.51 6.23
N LEU A 64 -6.91 -13.38 4.92
CA LEU A 64 -5.84 -13.44 3.94
C LEU A 64 -4.87 -12.26 4.09
N ALA A 65 -5.36 -11.04 4.31
CA ALA A 65 -4.50 -9.89 4.57
C ALA A 65 -3.78 -10.00 5.91
N GLU A 66 -4.43 -10.58 6.93
CA GLU A 66 -3.84 -10.83 8.24
C GLU A 66 -2.64 -11.76 8.18
N SER A 67 -2.70 -12.79 7.34
CA SER A 67 -1.64 -13.79 7.14
C SER A 67 -0.56 -13.36 6.15
N ASN A 68 -0.92 -12.63 5.09
CA ASN A 68 -0.02 -12.42 3.94
C ASN A 68 0.47 -10.97 3.77
N SER A 69 -0.03 -10.02 4.55
CA SER A 69 0.44 -8.63 4.50
C SER A 69 1.17 -8.23 5.78
N THR A 70 2.28 -7.52 5.65
CA THR A 70 3.02 -6.95 6.79
C THR A 70 2.23 -5.80 7.43
N MET A 71 1.79 -5.98 8.68
CA MET A 71 0.82 -5.10 9.36
C MET A 71 1.14 -3.59 9.26
N PRO A 72 2.39 -3.11 9.48
CA PRO A 72 2.74 -1.70 9.33
C PRO A 72 2.52 -1.08 7.93
N TYR A 73 2.49 -1.90 6.88
CA TYR A 73 2.32 -1.47 5.48
C TYR A 73 0.92 -1.81 4.94
N ARG A 74 0.10 -2.51 5.73
CA ARG A 74 -1.24 -2.98 5.33
C ARG A 74 -2.20 -1.80 5.15
N ALA A 75 -2.93 -1.80 4.04
CA ALA A 75 -3.91 -0.76 3.74
C ALA A 75 -5.12 -0.76 4.71
N PRO A 76 -5.75 0.39 5.02
CA PRO A 76 -6.87 0.51 5.95
C PRO A 76 -8.04 -0.41 5.62
N GLU A 77 -8.39 -0.51 4.34
CA GLU A 77 -9.50 -1.33 3.85
C GLU A 77 -9.27 -2.85 4.02
N LEU A 78 -8.05 -3.28 4.38
CA LEU A 78 -7.72 -4.67 4.69
C LEU A 78 -7.76 -4.98 6.20
N PHE A 79 -7.90 -3.98 7.07
CA PHE A 79 -8.09 -4.17 8.52
C PHE A 79 -9.56 -4.32 8.93
N ASP A 80 -10.46 -3.78 8.11
CA ASP A 80 -11.91 -3.86 8.26
C ASP A 80 -12.52 -3.94 6.84
N VAL A 81 -12.54 -5.16 6.29
CA VAL A 81 -13.09 -5.39 4.95
C VAL A 81 -14.61 -5.30 5.04
N LYS A 82 -15.21 -4.30 4.38
CA LYS A 82 -16.66 -4.09 4.38
C LYS A 82 -17.34 -4.85 3.26
N THR A 83 -18.62 -5.17 3.44
CA THR A 83 -19.47 -5.69 2.35
C THR A 83 -19.87 -4.56 1.40
N ASN A 84 -20.14 -4.90 0.14
CA ASN A 84 -20.49 -3.97 -0.93
C ASN A 84 -19.38 -2.94 -1.22
N THR A 85 -18.12 -3.36 -1.09
CA THR A 85 -16.93 -2.59 -1.49
C THR A 85 -16.07 -3.41 -2.45
N ASP A 86 -15.11 -2.73 -3.07
CA ASP A 86 -14.14 -3.34 -3.98
C ASP A 86 -12.74 -3.20 -3.39
N LEU A 87 -12.00 -4.32 -3.32
CA LEU A 87 -10.57 -4.31 -3.05
C LEU A 87 -9.82 -4.24 -4.37
N THR A 88 -8.99 -3.22 -4.54
CA THR A 88 -8.28 -2.93 -5.80
C THR A 88 -6.77 -2.91 -5.59
N GLU A 89 -6.01 -2.73 -6.67
CA GLU A 89 -4.58 -2.45 -6.67
C GLU A 89 -4.17 -1.24 -5.80
N LYS A 90 -5.13 -0.41 -5.36
CA LYS A 90 -4.89 0.70 -4.43
C LYS A 90 -4.31 0.26 -3.10
N VAL A 91 -4.47 -1.01 -2.68
CA VAL A 91 -3.83 -1.55 -1.48
C VAL A 91 -2.29 -1.47 -1.57
N ASP A 92 -1.75 -1.65 -2.78
CA ASP A 92 -0.32 -1.55 -3.04
C ASP A 92 0.15 -0.09 -3.09
N ILE A 93 -0.71 0.83 -3.52
CA ILE A 93 -0.42 2.28 -3.49
C ILE A 93 -0.24 2.76 -2.04
N TRP A 94 -1.09 2.31 -1.12
CA TRP A 94 -0.92 2.60 0.30
C TRP A 94 0.41 2.04 0.83
N SER A 95 0.69 0.78 0.51
CA SER A 95 1.91 0.08 0.91
C SER A 95 3.16 0.78 0.38
N LEU A 96 3.11 1.31 -0.85
CA LEU A 96 4.15 2.14 -1.45
C LEU A 96 4.36 3.46 -0.68
N GLY A 97 3.29 4.15 -0.28
CA GLY A 97 3.41 5.36 0.56
C GLY A 97 4.09 5.08 1.91
N CYS A 98 3.73 3.97 2.55
CA CYS A 98 4.38 3.51 3.78
C CYS A 98 5.86 3.16 3.54
N THR A 99 6.16 2.54 2.40
CA THR A 99 7.52 2.17 1.98
C THR A 99 8.40 3.39 1.74
N LEU A 100 7.90 4.40 1.02
CA LEU A 100 8.62 5.65 0.78
C LEU A 100 8.97 6.36 2.10
N TYR A 101 7.99 6.46 3.01
CA TYR A 101 8.23 6.99 4.34
C TYR A 101 9.30 6.17 5.09
N ALA A 102 9.19 4.84 5.08
CA ALA A 102 10.14 3.97 5.79
C ALA A 102 11.56 4.05 5.22
N MET A 103 11.72 4.24 3.91
CA MET A 103 13.04 4.47 3.31
C MET A 103 13.65 5.80 3.76
N ALA A 104 12.83 6.83 3.97
CA ALA A 104 13.30 8.14 4.42
C ALA A 104 13.66 8.14 5.93
N TYR A 105 12.84 7.50 6.76
CA TYR A 105 12.88 7.63 8.22
C TYR A 105 13.30 6.36 8.97
N GLY A 106 13.54 5.25 8.27
CA GLY A 106 13.97 3.96 8.83
C GLY A 106 12.87 3.15 9.55
N VAL A 107 11.65 3.68 9.62
CA VAL A 107 10.49 3.05 10.28
C VAL A 107 9.21 3.41 9.52
N SER A 108 8.20 2.55 9.50
CA SER A 108 6.92 2.87 8.83
C SER A 108 6.20 4.05 9.51
N PRO A 109 5.33 4.78 8.79
CA PRO A 109 4.67 5.98 9.34
C PRO A 109 3.82 5.69 10.58
N PHE A 110 3.19 4.52 10.61
CA PHE A 110 2.31 4.12 11.72
C PHE A 110 3.09 3.51 12.87
N GLU A 111 4.18 2.77 12.64
CA GLU A 111 5.08 2.39 13.75
C GLU A 111 5.70 3.60 14.42
N HIS A 112 6.13 4.61 13.64
CA HIS A 112 6.64 5.86 14.17
C HIS A 112 5.60 6.53 15.10
N SER A 113 4.36 6.66 14.63
CA SER A 113 3.28 7.24 15.43
C SER A 113 3.02 6.47 16.73
N ILE A 114 3.04 5.13 16.69
CA ILE A 114 2.83 4.30 17.88
C ILE A 114 4.02 4.39 18.85
N ASN A 115 5.25 4.50 18.35
CA ASN A 115 6.43 4.67 19.19
C ASN A 115 6.40 6.01 19.96
N GLU A 116 5.83 7.06 19.37
CA GLU A 116 5.72 8.38 20.02
C GLU A 116 4.51 8.51 20.94
N GLN A 117 3.33 8.01 20.51
CA GLN A 117 2.04 8.32 21.15
C GLN A 117 1.42 7.09 21.85
N GLY A 118 2.00 5.90 21.66
CA GLY A 118 1.41 4.63 22.07
C GLY A 118 0.21 4.22 21.22
N GLY A 119 -0.45 3.13 21.60
CA GLY A 119 -1.70 2.67 20.99
C GLY A 119 -1.54 1.45 20.07
N SER A 120 -2.38 1.37 19.03
CA SER A 120 -2.45 0.24 18.10
C SER A 120 -2.23 0.69 16.67
N ILE A 121 -1.35 0.01 15.93
CA ILE A 121 -1.11 0.26 14.50
C ILE A 121 -2.43 0.26 13.72
N LYS A 122 -3.34 -0.68 14.01
CA LYS A 122 -4.65 -0.75 13.37
C LYS A 122 -5.43 0.56 13.54
N LEU A 123 -5.49 1.11 14.75
CA LEU A 123 -6.22 2.35 15.01
C LEU A 123 -5.52 3.56 14.37
N ALA A 124 -4.19 3.59 14.38
CA ALA A 124 -3.43 4.65 13.73
C ALA A 124 -3.68 4.66 12.21
N VAL A 125 -3.62 3.49 11.57
CA VAL A 125 -3.93 3.31 10.14
C VAL A 125 -5.35 3.76 9.81
N LEU A 126 -6.36 3.28 10.55
CA LEU A 126 -7.77 3.58 10.28
C LEU A 126 -8.11 5.07 10.45
N ASN A 127 -7.39 5.78 11.30
CA ASN A 127 -7.59 7.21 11.56
C ASN A 127 -6.62 8.13 10.80
N ASN A 128 -5.79 7.57 9.91
CA ASN A 128 -4.68 8.27 9.24
C ASN A 128 -3.74 9.03 10.20
N GLN A 129 -3.47 8.45 11.36
CA GLN A 129 -2.62 9.06 12.38
C GLN A 129 -1.17 8.67 12.13
N PHE A 130 -0.47 9.53 11.41
CA PHE A 130 0.99 9.54 11.35
C PHE A 130 1.50 10.98 11.31
N LYS A 131 2.78 11.15 11.62
CA LYS A 131 3.48 12.44 11.55
C LYS A 131 4.86 12.22 10.94
N PHE A 132 5.44 13.30 10.44
CA PHE A 132 6.86 13.32 10.10
C PHE A 132 7.67 13.63 11.38
N PRO A 133 8.89 13.07 11.53
CA PRO A 133 9.71 13.30 12.73
C PRO A 133 10.01 14.78 12.97
N GLU A 134 10.21 15.20 14.22
CA GLU A 134 10.54 16.61 14.53
C GLU A 134 11.87 17.07 13.92
N ASN A 135 12.83 16.13 13.75
CA ASN A 135 14.12 16.35 13.12
C ASN A 135 14.14 15.97 11.63
N ASP A 136 13.00 16.02 10.95
CA ASP A 136 12.86 15.73 9.53
C ASP A 136 13.75 16.65 8.66
N THR A 137 14.64 16.02 7.89
CA THR A 137 15.56 16.69 6.96
C THR A 137 15.07 16.69 5.52
N TYR A 138 13.98 15.99 5.21
CA TYR A 138 13.45 15.89 3.85
C TYR A 138 12.64 17.13 3.46
N SER A 139 12.43 17.33 2.15
CA SER A 139 11.73 18.51 1.62
C SER A 139 10.23 18.48 1.90
N GLN A 140 9.58 19.65 1.82
CA GLN A 140 8.12 19.73 1.90
C GLN A 140 7.46 18.94 0.76
N ASP A 141 8.06 18.96 -0.43
CA ASP A 141 7.54 18.24 -1.58
C ASP A 141 7.53 16.72 -1.37
N PHE A 142 8.55 16.16 -0.71
CA PHE A 142 8.57 14.76 -0.32
C PHE A 142 7.46 14.43 0.68
N ARG A 143 7.30 15.27 1.71
CA ARG A 143 6.19 15.11 2.68
C ARG A 143 4.82 15.17 2.02
N ASP A 144 4.66 16.08 1.07
CA ASP A 144 3.43 16.25 0.31
C ASP A 144 3.16 15.06 -0.61
N LEU A 145 4.20 14.46 -1.21
CA LEU A 145 4.08 13.21 -1.98
C LEU A 145 3.61 12.05 -1.10
N VAL A 146 4.21 11.85 0.07
CA VAL A 146 3.78 10.79 1.01
C VAL A 146 2.33 11.03 1.44
N SER A 147 1.97 12.26 1.79
CA SER A 147 0.60 12.63 2.20
C SER A 147 -0.42 12.56 1.05
N PHE A 148 0.02 12.74 -0.18
CA PHE A 148 -0.76 12.54 -1.39
C PHE A 148 -1.11 11.07 -1.61
N ILE A 149 -0.17 10.15 -1.31
CA ILE A 149 -0.36 8.70 -1.44
C ILE A 149 -1.19 8.14 -0.27
N LEU A 150 -0.93 8.55 0.97
CA LEU A 150 -1.55 8.00 2.18
C LEU A 150 -2.96 8.57 2.43
N LYS A 151 -3.90 8.16 1.56
CA LYS A 151 -5.34 8.41 1.71
C LYS A 151 -6.06 7.17 2.22
N VAL A 152 -6.81 7.32 3.30
CA VAL A 152 -7.54 6.21 3.93
C VAL A 152 -8.65 5.70 3.02
N ASP A 153 -9.44 6.58 2.40
CA ASP A 153 -10.40 6.18 1.39
C ASP A 153 -9.65 5.79 0.09
N PRO A 154 -9.75 4.54 -0.39
CA PRO A 154 -9.11 4.10 -1.64
C PRO A 154 -9.59 4.87 -2.89
N LYS A 155 -10.76 5.52 -2.83
CA LYS A 155 -11.30 6.36 -3.90
C LYS A 155 -10.56 7.69 -4.01
N GLU A 156 -10.13 8.25 -2.88
CA GLU A 156 -9.31 9.47 -2.83
C GLU A 156 -7.83 9.18 -3.06
N ARG A 157 -7.41 7.92 -2.86
CA ARG A 157 -6.04 7.47 -3.10
C ARG A 157 -5.68 7.57 -4.59
N PRO A 158 -4.52 8.13 -4.96
CA PRO A 158 -4.10 8.17 -6.36
C PRO A 158 -3.91 6.77 -6.94
N ASP A 159 -4.00 6.63 -8.27
CA ASP A 159 -3.49 5.46 -8.98
C ASP A 159 -1.97 5.61 -9.21
N ILE A 160 -1.33 4.53 -9.67
CA ILE A 160 0.12 4.51 -9.88
C ILE A 160 0.57 5.55 -10.91
N HIS A 161 -0.24 5.84 -11.93
CA HIS A 161 0.12 6.80 -12.98
C HIS A 161 0.23 8.21 -12.42
N LYS A 162 -0.72 8.62 -11.57
CA LYS A 162 -0.66 9.91 -10.85
C LYS A 162 0.51 10.01 -9.88
N VAL A 163 0.90 8.89 -9.27
CA VAL A 163 2.09 8.85 -8.39
C VAL A 163 3.35 9.04 -9.22
N ILE A 164 3.50 8.32 -10.33
CA ILE A 164 4.64 8.44 -11.25
C ILE A 164 4.74 9.87 -11.79
N GLU A 165 3.65 10.43 -12.31
CA GLU A 165 3.62 11.82 -12.82
C GLU A 165 4.12 12.81 -11.78
N ARG A 166 3.67 12.68 -10.54
CA ARG A 166 4.12 13.58 -9.46
C ARG A 166 5.59 13.37 -9.10
N VAL A 167 6.09 12.13 -9.11
CA VAL A 167 7.51 11.84 -8.86
C VAL A 167 8.39 12.42 -9.97
N ASP A 168 8.00 12.27 -11.24
CA ASP A 168 8.74 12.79 -12.38
C ASP A 168 8.90 14.31 -12.30
N ILE A 169 7.81 15.03 -11.97
CA ILE A 169 7.85 16.49 -11.75
C ILE A 169 8.85 16.86 -10.65
N LEU A 170 8.89 16.12 -9.54
CA LEU A 170 9.82 16.40 -8.44
C LEU A 170 11.27 16.12 -8.83
N ILE A 171 11.52 15.04 -9.58
CA ILE A 171 12.87 14.72 -10.08
C ILE A 171 13.36 15.81 -11.04
N GLU A 172 12.50 16.30 -11.93
CA GLU A 172 12.84 17.40 -12.84
C GLU A 172 13.21 18.68 -12.09
N GLN A 173 12.51 19.00 -11.01
CA GLN A 173 12.81 20.16 -10.16
C GLN A 173 14.14 20.04 -9.41
N LEU A 174 14.52 18.83 -8.99
CA LEU A 174 15.79 18.57 -8.31
C LEU A 174 17.00 18.61 -9.23
N ASN A 175 16.80 18.40 -10.53
CA ASN A 175 17.86 18.40 -11.55
C ASN A 175 18.12 19.80 -12.17
N GLN A 176 17.40 20.83 -11.71
CA GLN A 176 17.58 22.24 -12.11
C GLN A 176 18.43 22.99 -11.08
#